data_AF-A0A7S0JL38-F1
#
_entry.id   AF-A0A7S0JL38-F1
#
_cell.length_a   1.000
_cell.length_b   1.000
_cell.length_c   1.000
_cell.angle_alpha   90.00
_cell.angle_beta   90.00
_cell.angle_gamma   90.00
#
_symmetry.space_group_name_H-M   'P 1'
#
loop_
_entity.id
_entity.type
_entity.pdbx_description
1 polymer ?
#
loop_
_entity_poly.entity_id
_entity_poly.type
_entity_poly.pdbx_seq_one_letter_code
_entity_poly.pdbx_strand_id
1 'polypeptide(L)'
;MAAQRGTLCAECQSTEGQAKLRVAFGVNVCFNCEKARKGVGGKYQMMSKKRAKDEYLLTDKQLDAAQGGLGCIKVPNPNDARFGEMSLFLLRQVEELALQTWKSSEAR
;
A
#
# COMPACT_ATOMS: atom_id res chain seq x y z
N MET A 1 -8.85 29.75 10.02
CA MET A 1 -8.52 28.68 10.98
C MET A 1 -8.17 27.41 10.20
N ALA A 2 -6.95 27.30 9.67
CA ALA A 2 -6.55 26.11 8.91
C ALA A 2 -6.23 24.99 9.91
N ALA A 3 -7.07 23.96 9.94
CA ALA A 3 -6.91 22.81 10.81
C ALA A 3 -5.47 22.27 10.72
N GLN A 4 -4.84 22.16 11.87
CA GLN A 4 -3.58 21.51 12.11
C GLN A 4 -3.68 20.08 11.55
N ARG A 5 -3.23 19.86 10.30
CA ARG A 5 -3.30 18.55 9.62
C ARG A 5 -2.23 17.66 10.23
N GLY A 6 -2.55 17.13 11.40
CA GLY A 6 -1.65 16.38 12.26
C GLY A 6 -0.83 15.37 11.47
N THR A 7 0.49 15.55 11.49
CA THR A 7 1.51 14.56 11.14
C THR A 7 1.59 13.45 12.20
N LEU A 8 0.54 13.29 13.00
CA LEU A 8 0.48 12.31 14.07
C LEU A 8 0.18 10.91 13.50
N CYS A 9 0.94 9.93 13.94
CA CYS A 9 0.70 8.53 13.63
C CYS A 9 -0.70 8.12 14.09
N ALA A 10 -1.49 7.49 13.22
CA ALA A 10 -2.83 7.02 13.55
C ALA A 10 -2.85 5.94 14.64
N GLU A 11 -1.73 5.26 14.88
CA GLU A 11 -1.65 4.14 15.81
C GLU A 11 -1.08 4.52 17.17
N CYS A 12 0.00 5.31 17.20
CA CYS A 12 0.69 5.70 18.44
C CYS A 12 0.66 7.20 18.72
N GLN A 13 0.01 8.00 17.86
CA GLN A 13 -0.08 9.45 17.96
C GLN A 13 1.28 10.18 18.03
N SER A 14 2.39 9.52 17.65
CA SER A 14 3.69 10.17 17.54
C SER A 14 3.72 11.19 16.39
N THR A 15 4.47 12.27 16.56
CA THR A 15 4.63 13.35 15.56
C THR A 15 5.41 12.94 14.31
N GLU A 16 6.00 11.74 14.29
CA GLU A 16 6.81 11.19 13.20
C GLU A 16 5.97 10.40 12.15
N GLY A 17 4.91 11.00 11.62
CA GLY A 17 4.15 10.41 10.51
C GLY A 17 4.93 10.40 9.19
N GLN A 18 4.87 9.29 8.45
CA GLN A 18 5.55 9.17 7.16
C GLN A 18 4.74 9.79 6.02
N ALA A 19 5.24 10.89 5.44
CA ALA A 19 4.58 11.57 4.31
C ALA A 19 4.42 10.66 3.08
N LYS A 20 5.37 9.76 2.80
CA LYS A 20 5.31 8.80 1.67
C LYS A 20 4.09 7.88 1.74
N LEU A 21 3.75 7.36 2.92
CA LEU A 21 2.57 6.49 3.10
C LEU A 21 1.28 7.29 2.99
N ARG A 22 1.30 8.55 3.44
CA ARG A 22 0.17 9.46 3.32
C ARG A 22 -0.13 9.82 1.87
N VAL A 23 0.90 10.04 1.05
CA VAL A 23 0.73 10.35 -0.37
C VAL A 23 0.36 9.10 -1.17
N ALA A 24 1.03 7.97 -0.92
CA ALA A 24 0.79 6.75 -1.67
C ALA A 24 -0.53 6.06 -1.29
N PHE A 25 -0.85 5.98 0.00
CA PHE A 25 -1.98 5.18 0.50
C PHE A 25 -3.00 6.00 1.29
N GLY A 26 -2.76 7.29 1.53
CA GLY A 26 -3.61 8.10 2.40
C GLY A 26 -3.44 7.83 3.90
N VAL A 27 -2.49 6.98 4.31
CA VAL A 27 -2.32 6.57 5.71
C VAL A 27 -1.18 7.33 6.39
N ASN A 28 -1.44 7.86 7.59
CA ASN A 28 -0.43 8.55 8.37
C ASN A 28 0.05 7.66 9.52
N VAL A 29 1.18 6.98 9.32
CA VAL A 29 1.75 6.05 10.31
C VAL A 29 3.26 6.26 10.41
N CYS A 30 3.80 6.16 11.63
CA CYS A 30 5.24 6.24 11.85
C CYS A 30 5.96 4.96 11.42
N PHE A 31 7.28 5.06 11.21
CA PHE A 31 8.09 3.91 10.77
C PHE A 31 8.00 2.72 11.73
N ASN A 32 7.93 2.98 13.04
CA ASN A 32 7.87 1.92 14.04
C ASN A 32 6.53 1.15 13.98
N CYS A 33 5.41 1.85 13.88
CA CYS A 33 4.08 1.24 13.76
C CYS A 33 3.87 0.55 12.41
N GLU A 34 4.42 1.12 11.32
CA GLU A 34 4.47 0.44 10.02
C GLU A 34 5.19 -0.90 10.18
N LYS A 35 6.44 -0.89 10.68
CA LYS A 35 7.27 -2.09 10.81
C LYS A 35 6.63 -3.12 11.74
N ALA A 36 6.08 -2.70 12.88
CA ALA A 36 5.42 -3.57 13.84
C ALA A 36 4.19 -4.27 13.25
N ARG A 37 3.51 -3.64 12.28
CA ARG A 37 2.28 -4.18 11.66
C ARG A 37 2.44 -4.50 10.17
N LYS A 38 3.69 -4.64 9.71
CA LYS A 38 4.05 -5.15 8.37
C LYS A 38 4.15 -6.67 8.34
N GLY A 39 4.13 -7.33 9.51
CA GLY A 39 4.17 -8.79 9.65
C GLY A 39 2.95 -9.48 9.02
N VAL A 40 2.98 -10.81 9.01
CA VAL A 40 1.92 -11.66 8.46
C VAL A 40 0.59 -11.35 9.17
N GLY A 41 -0.44 -10.94 8.42
CA GLY A 41 -1.75 -10.57 8.95
C GLY A 41 -1.82 -9.15 9.54
N GLY A 42 -0.77 -8.35 9.37
CA GLY A 42 -0.73 -6.98 9.84
C GLY A 42 -1.46 -5.99 8.91
N LYS A 43 -2.08 -4.96 9.50
CA LYS A 43 -2.83 -3.93 8.75
C LYS A 43 -2.01 -3.17 7.70
N TYR A 44 -0.68 -3.14 7.86
CA TYR A 44 0.25 -2.47 6.95
C TYR A 44 1.15 -3.45 6.20
N GLN A 45 0.71 -4.70 6.05
CA GLN A 45 1.40 -5.68 5.23
C GLN A 45 1.51 -5.15 3.79
N MET A 46 2.73 -5.10 3.26
CA MET A 46 3.01 -4.66 1.91
C MET A 46 3.26 -5.85 1.00
N MET A 47 2.78 -5.76 -0.24
CA MET A 47 2.89 -6.78 -1.26
C MET A 47 3.54 -6.21 -2.51
N SER A 48 4.37 -7.01 -3.19
CA SER A 48 4.97 -6.61 -4.46
C SER A 48 3.96 -6.72 -5.60
N LYS A 49 4.17 -5.92 -6.66
CA LYS A 49 3.36 -6.01 -7.89
C LYS A 49 3.23 -7.45 -8.39
N LYS A 50 4.34 -8.20 -8.43
CA LYS A 50 4.37 -9.58 -8.89
C LYS A 50 3.47 -10.48 -8.03
N ARG A 51 3.56 -10.38 -6.69
CA ARG A 51 2.70 -11.17 -5.80
C ARG A 51 1.22 -10.81 -5.94
N ALA A 52 0.88 -9.52 -6.06
CA ALA A 52 -0.51 -9.11 -6.24
C ALA A 52 -1.13 -9.70 -7.51
N LYS A 53 -0.35 -9.81 -8.59
CA LYS A 53 -0.78 -10.44 -9.84
C LYS A 53 -0.89 -11.97 -9.73
N ASP A 54 0.03 -12.59 -9.01
CA ASP A 54 0.08 -14.05 -8.86
C ASP A 54 -1.01 -14.57 -7.92
N GLU A 55 -1.17 -13.93 -6.75
CA GLU A 55 -2.08 -14.37 -5.69
C GLU A 55 -3.51 -13.87 -5.89
N TYR A 56 -3.70 -12.64 -6.40
CA TYR A 56 -5.02 -12.02 -6.59
C TYR A 56 -5.43 -11.93 -8.05
N LEU A 57 -4.63 -12.45 -8.99
CA LEU A 57 -4.90 -12.47 -10.43
C LEU A 57 -5.23 -11.09 -11.03
N LEU A 58 -4.78 -10.00 -10.39
CA LEU A 58 -5.05 -8.64 -10.83
C LEU A 58 -4.21 -8.26 -12.06
N THR A 59 -4.74 -7.38 -12.90
CA THR A 59 -4.01 -6.88 -14.07
C THR A 59 -3.14 -5.67 -13.74
N ASP A 60 -2.13 -5.45 -14.59
CA ASP A 60 -1.22 -4.30 -14.49
C ASP A 60 -1.96 -2.96 -14.51
N LYS A 61 -3.04 -2.87 -15.28
CA LYS A 61 -3.87 -1.66 -15.41
C LYS A 61 -4.62 -1.34 -14.11
N GLN A 62 -5.12 -2.35 -13.43
CA GLN A 62 -5.84 -2.19 -12.15
C GLN A 62 -4.90 -1.79 -11.02
N LEU A 63 -3.64 -2.23 -11.08
CA LEU A 63 -2.61 -1.87 -10.11
C LEU A 63 -1.92 -0.54 -10.44
N ASP A 64 -2.24 0.10 -11.56
CA ASP A 64 -1.55 1.32 -11.98
C ASP A 64 -2.24 2.58 -11.43
N ALA A 65 -1.51 3.33 -10.60
CA ALA A 65 -2.02 4.54 -9.98
C ALA A 65 -2.40 5.64 -10.99
N ALA A 66 -1.74 5.70 -12.15
CA ALA A 66 -2.04 6.70 -13.18
C ALA A 66 -3.36 6.40 -13.91
N GLN A 67 -3.79 5.14 -13.91
CA GLN A 67 -5.08 4.70 -14.45
C GLN A 67 -6.22 4.76 -13.41
N GLY A 68 -5.98 5.37 -12.25
CA GLY A 68 -6.95 5.42 -11.15
C GLY A 68 -6.98 4.14 -10.32
N GLY A 69 -5.96 3.28 -10.45
CA GLY A 69 -5.77 2.08 -9.64
C GLY A 69 -5.19 2.39 -8.26
N LEU A 70 -4.51 1.40 -7.68
CA LEU A 70 -3.94 1.52 -6.34
C LEU A 70 -2.66 2.36 -6.32
N GLY A 71 -2.54 3.23 -5.33
CA GLY A 71 -1.28 3.90 -5.05
C GLY A 71 -0.19 2.91 -4.66
N CYS A 72 1.04 3.17 -5.07
CA CYS A 72 2.20 2.34 -4.77
C CYS A 72 3.37 3.17 -4.26
N ILE A 73 4.22 2.53 -3.46
CA ILE A 73 5.51 3.10 -3.07
C ILE A 73 6.58 2.47 -3.93
N LYS A 74 7.36 3.30 -4.62
CA LYS A 74 8.57 2.88 -5.31
C LYS A 74 9.73 2.91 -4.33
N VAL A 75 10.39 1.77 -4.17
CA VAL A 75 11.61 1.64 -3.38
C VAL A 75 12.72 1.08 -4.27
N PRO A 76 13.99 1.44 -4.03
CA PRO A 76 15.10 0.79 -4.73
C PRO A 76 15.02 -0.72 -4.51
N ASN A 77 15.29 -1.51 -5.55
CA ASN A 77 15.23 -2.96 -5.45
C ASN A 77 16.26 -3.44 -4.41
N PRO A 78 15.83 -4.21 -3.39
CA PRO A 78 16.69 -4.61 -2.28
C PRO A 78 17.81 -5.58 -2.70
N ASN A 79 17.66 -6.26 -3.84
CA ASN A 79 18.68 -7.18 -4.36
C ASN A 79 19.77 -6.44 -5.14
N ASP A 80 19.38 -5.47 -5.97
CA ASP A 80 20.33 -4.61 -6.68
C ASP A 80 19.61 -3.35 -7.19
N ALA A 81 20.14 -2.16 -6.89
CA ALA A 81 19.57 -0.90 -7.34
C ALA A 81 19.56 -0.75 -8.87
N ARG A 82 20.37 -1.53 -9.60
CA ARG A 82 20.42 -1.54 -11.07
C ARG A 82 19.20 -2.19 -11.73
N PHE A 83 18.48 -3.08 -11.03
CA PHE A 83 17.30 -3.77 -11.56
C PHE A 83 16.04 -2.89 -11.61
N GLY A 84 16.16 -1.59 -11.36
CA GLY A 84 15.05 -0.64 -11.34
C GLY A 84 14.33 -0.59 -9.99
N GLU A 85 13.31 0.24 -9.91
CA GLU A 85 12.52 0.43 -8.69
C GLU A 85 11.47 -0.68 -8.51
N MET A 86 11.26 -1.10 -7.27
CA MET A 86 10.21 -2.05 -6.89
C MET A 86 8.97 -1.30 -6.40
N SER A 87 7.82 -1.62 -7.00
CA SER A 87 6.52 -1.11 -6.54
C SER A 87 5.94 -2.00 -5.44
N LEU A 88 5.70 -1.39 -4.28
CA LEU A 88 5.03 -1.99 -3.13
C LEU A 88 3.62 -1.43 -2.99
N PHE A 89 2.66 -2.33 -2.79
CA PHE A 89 1.25 -2.06 -2.61
C PHE A 89 0.81 -2.47 -1.21
N LEU A 90 -0.20 -1.79 -0.66
CA LEU A 90 -0.78 -2.18 0.61
C LEU A 90 -1.69 -3.40 0.41
N LEU A 91 -1.48 -4.48 1.16
CA LEU A 91 -2.25 -5.72 1.02
C LEU A 91 -3.76 -5.46 1.11
N ARG A 92 -4.19 -4.69 2.11
CA ARG A 92 -5.59 -4.29 2.29
C ARG A 92 -6.21 -3.66 1.03
N GLN A 93 -5.47 -2.80 0.33
CA GLN A 93 -5.96 -2.16 -0.89
C GLN A 93 -6.03 -3.15 -2.05
N VAL A 94 -5.03 -4.04 -2.16
CA VAL A 94 -5.02 -5.12 -3.14
C VAL A 94 -6.21 -6.05 -2.91
N GLU A 95 -6.46 -6.44 -1.66
CA GLU A 95 -7.63 -7.24 -1.27
C GLU A 95 -8.93 -6.54 -1.63
N GLU A 96 -9.09 -5.26 -1.29
CA GLU A 96 -10.29 -4.50 -1.62
C GLU A 96 -10.53 -4.41 -3.14
N LEU A 97 -9.47 -4.16 -3.91
CA LEU A 97 -9.54 -4.13 -5.38
C LEU A 97 -9.86 -5.50 -5.97
N ALA A 98 -9.21 -6.54 -5.47
CA ALA A 98 -9.46 -7.92 -5.87
C ALA A 98 -10.89 -8.31 -5.54
N LEU A 99 -11.39 -7.95 -4.36
CA LEU A 99 -12.78 -8.15 -3.99
C LEU A 99 -13.72 -7.39 -4.92
N GLN A 100 -13.46 -6.14 -5.29
CA GLN A 100 -14.29 -5.43 -6.27
C GLN A 100 -14.27 -6.09 -7.65
N THR A 101 -13.11 -6.59 -8.08
CA THR A 101 -12.92 -7.28 -9.36
C THR A 101 -13.63 -8.62 -9.38
N TRP A 102 -13.48 -9.42 -8.32
CA TRP A 102 -13.84 -10.82 -8.27
C TRP A 102 -15.13 -11.12 -7.48
N LYS A 103 -15.54 -10.31 -6.49
CA LYS A 103 -16.87 -10.47 -5.84
C LYS A 103 -18.02 -10.18 -6.81
N SER A 104 -17.78 -9.46 -7.91
CA SER A 104 -18.76 -9.37 -8.99
C SER A 104 -18.97 -10.72 -9.71
N SER A 105 -18.04 -11.67 -9.55
CA SER A 105 -18.09 -13.02 -10.15
C SER A 105 -18.79 -14.06 -9.27
N GLU A 106 -18.79 -13.88 -7.94
CA GLU A 106 -19.45 -14.79 -6.97
C GLU A 106 -20.93 -14.44 -6.71
N ALA A 107 -21.54 -13.64 -7.58
CA ALA A 107 -22.97 -13.28 -7.53
C ALA A 107 -23.77 -13.93 -8.69
N ARG A 108 -23.32 -15.08 -9.20
CA ARG A 108 -24.06 -15.87 -10.20
C ARG A 108 -24.08 -17.36 -9.88
#